data_AF-A0AAE3CW81-F1
#
_entry.id   AF-A0AAE3CW81-F1
#
_cell.length_a   1.000
_cell.length_b   1.000
_cell.length_c   1.000
_cell.angle_alpha   90.00
_cell.angle_beta   90.00
_cell.angle_gamma   90.00
#
_symmetry.space_group_name_H-M   'P 1'
#
loop_
_entity.id
_entity.type
_entity.pdbx_description
1 polymer ?
#
loop_
_entity_poly.entity_id
_entity_poly.type
_entity_poly.pdbx_seq_one_letter_code
_entity_poly.pdbx_strand_id
1 'polypeptide(L)' 'MRDLYFASIIDSLGEATTSRYVSPEYIVRWKTILPDNLLNCWVNEGWSRYQYGLFSFFS' A
#
# COMPACT_ATOMS: atom_id res chain seq x y z
N MET A 1 -8.94 5.18 -3.06
CA MET A 1 -9.70 5.69 -1.90
C MET A 1 -8.79 5.52 -0.69
N ARG A 2 -8.15 6.60 -0.24
CA ARG A 2 -7.33 6.60 0.99
C ARG A 2 -8.28 6.84 2.15
N ASP A 3 -8.46 5.84 3.00
CA ASP A 3 -9.28 5.99 4.20
C ASP A 3 -8.52 6.78 5.29
N LEU A 4 -9.17 7.02 6.43
CA LEU A 4 -8.58 7.75 7.56
C LEU A 4 -7.29 7.10 8.07
N TYR A 5 -7.17 5.77 7.97
CA TYR A 5 -5.95 5.06 8.35
C TYR A 5 -4.82 5.39 7.38
N PHE A 6 -5.06 5.30 6.07
CA PHE A 6 -4.06 5.73 5.09
C PHE A 6 -3.68 7.19 5.26
N ALA A 7 -4.65 8.08 5.46
CA ALA A 7 -4.39 9.51 5.69
C ALA A 7 -3.45 9.70 6.90
N SER A 8 -3.69 9.00 8.01
CA SER A 8 -2.81 9.06 9.19
C SER A 8 -1.40 8.52 8.93
N ILE A 9 -1.28 7.47 8.12
CA ILE A 9 0.01 6.90 7.70
C ILE A 9 0.78 7.91 6.84
N ILE A 10 0.12 8.58 5.90
CA ILE A 10 0.74 9.59 5.04
C ILE A 10 1.10 10.84 5.83
N ASP A 11 0.25 11.27 6.76
CA ASP A 11 0.53 12.41 7.64
C ASP A 11 1.77 12.13 8.52
N SER A 12 1.93 10.89 8.97
CA SER A 12 3.06 10.46 9.80
C SER A 12 4.33 10.17 8.99
N LEU A 13 4.20 9.52 7.83
CA LEU A 13 5.31 8.96 7.04
C LEU A 13 5.60 9.75 5.75
N GLY A 14 4.82 10.78 5.44
CA GLY A 14 4.87 11.47 4.15
C GLY A 14 4.29 10.65 3.01
N GLU A 15 4.27 11.25 1.81
CA GLU A 15 3.80 10.59 0.60
C GLU A 15 4.69 9.42 0.17
N ALA A 16 4.10 8.49 -0.58
CA ALA A 16 4.84 7.38 -1.16
C ALA A 16 5.91 7.91 -2.14
N THR A 17 7.17 7.52 -1.93
CA THR A 17 8.28 7.99 -2.77
C THR A 17 8.54 7.08 -3.97
N THR A 18 8.14 5.81 -3.85
CA THR A 18 8.25 4.82 -4.92
C THR A 18 7.07 3.87 -4.86
N SER A 19 6.55 3.48 -6.02
CA SER A 19 5.55 2.44 -6.17
C SER A 19 6.06 1.35 -7.10
N ARG A 20 5.73 0.09 -6.77
CA ARG A 20 5.99 -1.06 -7.64
C ARG A 20 4.66 -1.68 -8.05
N TYR A 21 4.57 -2.04 -9.33
CA TYR A 21 3.43 -2.80 -9.82
C TYR A 21 3.25 -4.10 -9.01
N VAL A 22 2.01 -4.38 -8.60
CA VAL A 22 1.65 -5.60 -7.90
C VAL A 22 0.97 -6.53 -8.88
N SER A 23 1.58 -7.70 -9.11
CA SER A 23 0.98 -8.69 -9.99
C SER A 23 -0.38 -9.15 -9.44
N PRO A 24 -1.38 -9.42 -10.29
CA PRO A 24 -2.71 -9.84 -9.86
C PRO A 24 -2.71 -11.13 -9.02
N GLU A 25 -1.74 -12.01 -9.27
CA GLU A 25 -1.50 -13.22 -8.47
C GLU A 25 -1.26 -12.92 -6.98
N TYR A 26 -0.53 -11.85 -6.67
CA TYR A 26 -0.32 -11.41 -5.28
C TYR A 26 -1.57 -10.76 -4.71
N ILE A 27 -2.30 -9.97 -5.50
CA ILE A 27 -3.59 -9.39 -5.06
C ILE A 27 -4.57 -10.49 -4.66
N VAL A 28 -4.71 -11.54 -5.47
CA VAL A 28 -5.58 -12.68 -5.16
C VAL A 28 -5.10 -13.42 -3.91
N ARG A 29 -3.79 -13.64 -3.77
CA ARG A 29 -3.20 -14.30 -2.60
C ARG A 29 -3.50 -13.55 -1.28
N TRP A 30 -3.49 -12.23 -1.31
CA TRP A 30 -3.67 -11.40 -0.12
C TRP A 30 -5.11 -10.96 0.11
N LYS A 31 -6.03 -11.18 -0.84
CA LYS A 31 -7.46 -10.83 -0.75
C LYS A 31 -8.17 -11.45 0.47
N THR A 32 -7.72 -12.60 0.94
CA THR A 32 -8.31 -13.28 2.12
C THR A 32 -7.70 -12.85 3.45
N ILE A 33 -6.61 -12.07 3.42
CA ILE A 33 -5.83 -11.67 4.60
C ILE A 33 -5.97 -10.17 4.85
N LEU A 34 -5.95 -9.37 3.78
CA LEU A 34 -5.95 -7.92 3.86
C LEU A 34 -7.37 -7.36 3.74
N PRO A 35 -7.68 -6.26 4.46
CA PRO A 35 -8.91 -5.52 4.24
C PRO A 35 -9.01 -5.01 2.80
N ASP A 36 -10.22 -4.97 2.26
CA ASP A 36 -10.48 -4.53 0.88
C ASP A 36 -9.92 -3.13 0.57
N ASN A 37 -9.91 -2.22 1.56
CA ASN A 37 -9.34 -0.88 1.40
C ASN A 37 -7.83 -0.93 1.12
N LEU A 38 -7.09 -1.74 1.87
CA LEU A 38 -5.65 -1.90 1.70
C LEU A 38 -5.33 -2.62 0.38
N LEU A 39 -6.15 -3.63 0.04
CA LEU A 39 -6.04 -4.33 -1.23
C LEU A 39 -6.27 -3.38 -2.43
N ASN A 40 -7.29 -2.52 -2.34
CA ASN A 40 -7.56 -1.50 -3.35
C ASN A 40 -6.43 -0.49 -3.47
N CYS A 41 -5.77 -0.11 -2.38
CA CYS A 41 -4.58 0.74 -2.44
C CYS A 41 -3.46 0.04 -3.21
N TRP A 42 -3.22 -1.26 -2.98
CA TRP A 42 -2.20 -1.99 -3.74
C TRP A 42 -2.54 -2.13 -5.23
N VAL A 43 -3.81 -2.28 -5.59
CA VAL A 43 -4.25 -2.34 -6.99
C VAL A 43 -4.07 -0.99 -7.70
N ASN A 44 -4.41 0.12 -7.03
CA ASN A 44 -4.41 1.45 -7.66
C ASN A 44 -3.07 2.17 -7.58
N GLU A 45 -2.39 2.09 -6.44
CA GLU A 45 -1.15 2.82 -6.15
C GLU A 45 0.08 1.91 -6.21
N GLY A 46 -0.10 0.59 -6.24
CA GLY A 46 0.98 -0.38 -6.21
C GLY A 46 1.53 -0.64 -4.81
N TRP A 47 2.63 -1.38 -4.73
CA TRP A 47 3.41 -1.53 -3.51
C TRP A 47 4.25 -0.29 -3.28
N SER A 48 3.74 0.56 -2.39
CA SER A 48 4.34 1.84 -2.05
C SER A 48 5.40 1.70 -0.95
N ARG A 49 6.49 2.46 -1.08
CA ARG A 49 7.45 2.72 0.01
C ARG A 49 7.27 4.14 0.53
N TYR A 50 7.36 4.27 1.85
CA TYR A 50 7.20 5.52 2.59
C TYR A 50 8.49 5.84 3.35
N GLN A 51 8.67 7.11 3.76
CA GLN A 51 9.87 7.57 4.48
C GLN A 51 11.19 7.09 3.82
N TYR A 52 11.37 7.30 2.53
CA TYR A 52 12.60 6.90 1.81
C TYR A 52 12.95 5.39 1.93
N GLY A 53 11.97 4.52 2.14
CA GLY A 53 12.18 3.08 2.26
C GLY A 53 12.34 2.56 3.69
N LEU A 54 12.14 3.39 4.71
CA LEU A 54 12.02 2.97 6.11
C LEU A 54 10.79 2.09 6.36
N PHE A 55 9.71 2.31 5.60
CA PHE A 55 8.51 1.49 5.68
C PHE A 55 8.08 1.05 4.27
N SER A 56 7.90 -0.25 4.11
CA SER A 56 7.46 -0.85 2.86
C SER A 56 6.41 -1.92 3.13
N PHE A 57 5.39 -1.96 2.28
CA PHE A 57 4.37 -3.02 2.30
C PHE A 57 4.86 -4.35 1.70
N PHE A 58 6.16 -4.46 1.45
CA PHE A 58 6.85 -5.62 0.90
C PHE A 58 8.28 -5.65 1.45
N SER A 59 8.83 -6.83 1.74
CA SER A 59 10.25 -7.03 2.06
C SER A 59 10.98 -7.56 0.84
#